data_AF-A0A918AK87-F1
#
_entry.id   AF-A0A918AK87-F1
#
_cell.length_a   1.000
_cell.length_b   1.000
_cell.length_c   1.000
_cell.angle_alpha   90.00
_cell.angle_beta   90.00
_cell.angle_gamma   90.00
#
_symmetry.space_group_name_H-M   'P 1'
#
loop_
_entity.id
_entity.type
_entity.pdbx_description
1 polymer ?
#
loop_
_entity_poly.entity_id
_entity_poly.type
_entity_poly.pdbx_seq_one_letter_code
_entity_poly.pdbx_strand_id
1 'polypeptide(L)'
;MSGLIVPGRAEAEIVRAYPPLRHLLYLRDAAWRFLPLQPGRDQIDGVRVWPDGWRDAIRFRDADDALGLRLDRDTAITWEHTGALADVVQELLALPHPRSRLAPRLAKGRGPELR
;
A
#
# COMPACT_ATOMS: atom_id res chain seq x y z
N MET A 1 -30.91 -11.76 24.47
CA MET A 1 -29.56 -12.37 24.38
C MET A 1 -28.66 -11.40 23.64
N SER A 2 -27.81 -10.66 24.36
CA SER A 2 -26.97 -9.62 23.79
C SER A 2 -25.79 -10.26 23.05
N GLY A 3 -25.68 -10.04 21.75
CA GLY A 3 -24.56 -10.52 20.94
C GLY A 3 -23.30 -9.75 21.33
N LEU A 4 -22.39 -10.41 22.04
CA LEU A 4 -21.07 -9.86 22.35
C LEU A 4 -20.35 -9.54 21.03
N ILE A 5 -20.17 -8.25 20.74
CA ILE A 5 -19.28 -7.83 19.66
C ILE A 5 -17.87 -8.13 20.14
N VAL A 6 -17.31 -9.25 19.68
CA VAL A 6 -15.89 -9.58 19.89
C VAL A 6 -15.10 -8.78 18.87
N PRO A 7 -14.25 -7.82 19.28
CA PRO A 7 -13.39 -7.08 18.35
C PRO A 7 -12.58 -8.07 17.50
N GLY A 8 -12.57 -7.87 16.18
CA GLY A 8 -11.85 -8.73 15.24
C GLY A 8 -12.62 -9.97 14.74
N ARG A 9 -13.76 -10.36 15.35
CA ARG A 9 -14.56 -11.50 14.84
C ARG A 9 -15.14 -11.22 13.45
N ALA A 10 -15.70 -10.03 13.26
CA ALA A 10 -16.20 -9.60 11.94
C ALA A 10 -15.08 -9.52 10.90
N GLU A 11 -13.89 -9.08 11.30
CA GLU A 11 -12.71 -9.04 10.44
C GLU A 11 -12.26 -10.44 10.00
N ALA A 12 -12.18 -11.39 10.95
CA ALA A 12 -11.84 -12.77 10.64
C ALA A 12 -12.86 -13.43 9.69
N GLU A 13 -14.16 -13.13 9.86
CA GLU A 13 -15.21 -13.61 8.96
C GLU A 13 -15.08 -12.99 7.55
N ILE A 14 -14.77 -11.70 7.45
CA ILE A 14 -14.52 -11.01 6.17
C ILE A 14 -13.28 -11.59 5.49
N VAL A 15 -12.18 -11.78 6.21
CA VAL A 15 -10.95 -12.37 5.66
C VAL A 15 -11.18 -13.81 5.22
N ARG A 16 -11.99 -14.58 5.96
CA ARG A 16 -12.35 -15.94 5.54
C ARG A 16 -13.14 -15.94 4.23
N ALA A 17 -14.05 -14.98 4.04
CA ALA A 17 -14.82 -14.83 2.80
C ALA A 17 -13.97 -14.25 1.65
N TYR A 18 -13.01 -13.37 1.97
CA TYR A 18 -12.14 -12.68 1.01
C TYR A 18 -10.68 -12.72 1.50
N PRO A 19 -9.97 -13.85 1.32
CA PRO A 19 -8.61 -14.03 1.82
C PRO A 19 -7.60 -12.93 1.44
N PRO A 20 -7.63 -12.36 0.20
CA PRO A 20 -6.69 -11.30 -0.17
C PRO A 20 -6.75 -10.05 0.72
N LEU A 21 -7.89 -9.78 1.37
CA LEU A 21 -8.03 -8.63 2.28
C LEU A 21 -7.13 -8.74 3.52
N ARG A 22 -6.65 -9.95 3.85
CA ARG A 22 -5.68 -10.15 4.94
C ARG A 22 -4.41 -9.32 4.74
N HIS A 23 -3.97 -9.12 3.49
CA HIS A 23 -2.76 -8.34 3.21
C HIS A 23 -2.90 -6.87 3.62
N LEU A 24 -4.10 -6.31 3.52
CA LEU A 24 -4.38 -4.94 3.92
C LEU A 24 -4.30 -4.73 5.44
N LEU A 25 -4.58 -5.78 6.22
CA LEU A 25 -4.45 -5.74 7.68
C LEU A 25 -2.99 -5.58 8.10
N TYR A 26 -2.06 -6.24 7.39
CA TYR A 26 -0.63 -6.05 7.63
C TYR A 26 -0.18 -4.60 7.38
N LEU A 27 -0.72 -3.96 6.34
CA LEU A 27 -0.46 -2.54 6.10
C LEU A 27 -1.03 -1.68 7.23
N ARG A 28 -2.29 -1.91 7.64
CA ARG A 28 -2.90 -1.19 8.76
C ARG A 28 -2.05 -1.26 10.02
N ASP A 29 -1.57 -2.46 10.36
CA ASP A 29 -0.72 -2.69 11.53
C ASP A 29 0.67 -2.03 11.39
N ALA A 30 1.09 -1.73 10.15
CA ALA A 30 2.31 -1.00 9.81
C ALA A 30 2.10 0.52 9.61
N ALA A 31 1.10 1.12 10.28
CA ALA A 31 0.78 2.55 10.26
C ALA A 31 0.32 3.11 8.90
N TRP A 32 -0.17 2.26 8.00
CA TRP A 32 -0.85 2.71 6.79
C TRP A 32 -2.26 3.19 7.09
N ARG A 33 -2.75 4.09 6.24
CA ARG A 33 -4.13 4.59 6.24
C ARG A 33 -4.73 4.39 4.85
N PHE A 34 -5.90 3.78 4.79
CA PHE A 34 -6.68 3.67 3.55
C PHE A 34 -7.59 4.89 3.40
N LEU A 35 -7.70 5.39 2.17
CA LEU A 35 -8.58 6.49 1.84
C LEU A 35 -10.04 6.02 1.75
N PRO A 36 -11.02 6.87 2.07
CA PRO A 36 -12.42 6.53 1.89
C PRO A 36 -12.74 6.17 0.44
N LEU A 37 -13.60 5.18 0.24
CA LEU A 37 -14.18 4.87 -1.06
C LEU A 37 -14.98 6.08 -1.56
N GLN A 38 -14.77 6.44 -2.82
CA GLN A 38 -15.50 7.54 -3.48
C GLN A 38 -16.41 6.98 -4.57
N PRO A 39 -17.64 7.52 -4.74
CA PRO A 39 -18.49 7.14 -5.86
C PRO A 39 -17.75 7.30 -7.20
N GLY A 40 -17.82 6.29 -8.06
CA GLY A 40 -17.13 6.29 -9.36
C GLY A 40 -15.64 5.94 -9.31
N ARG A 41 -15.07 5.63 -8.13
CA ARG A 41 -13.76 4.96 -8.02
C ARG A 41 -13.93 3.51 -7.65
N ASP A 42 -13.42 2.64 -8.50
CA ASP A 42 -13.38 1.18 -8.33
C ASP A 42 -12.06 0.68 -7.73
N GLN A 43 -11.25 1.60 -7.22
CA GLN A 43 -9.94 1.34 -6.63
C GLN A 43 -9.87 1.83 -5.19
N ILE A 44 -9.12 1.09 -4.38
CA ILE A 44 -8.79 1.47 -3.01
C ILE A 44 -7.37 2.02 -3.01
N ASP A 45 -7.23 3.22 -2.47
CA ASP A 45 -5.94 3.88 -2.28
C ASP A 45 -5.54 3.80 -0.79
N GLY A 46 -4.26 3.57 -0.52
CA GLY A 46 -3.67 3.59 0.81
C GLY A 46 -2.35 4.34 0.82
N VAL A 47 -2.02 4.94 1.97
CA VAL A 47 -0.80 5.72 2.14
C VAL A 47 -0.20 5.51 3.52
N ARG A 48 1.13 5.46 3.57
CA ARG A 48 1.92 5.63 4.78
C ARG A 48 2.76 6.89 4.63
N VAL A 49 2.59 7.81 5.57
CA VAL A 49 3.37 9.06 5.60
C VAL A 49 4.47 8.91 6.65
N TRP A 50 5.71 9.10 6.23
CA TRP A 50 6.87 9.07 7.12
C TRP A 50 7.11 10.45 7.75
N PRO A 51 7.68 10.53 8.97
CA PRO A 51 7.89 11.81 9.66
C PRO A 51 8.73 12.83 8.89
N ASP A 52 9.59 12.38 7.97
CA ASP A 52 10.48 13.22 7.18
C ASP A 52 9.94 13.53 5.77
N GLY A 53 8.64 13.35 5.55
CA GLY A 53 7.93 13.77 4.33
C GLY A 53 7.92 12.75 3.20
N TRP A 54 8.64 11.63 3.33
CA TRP A 54 8.52 10.50 2.41
C TRP A 54 7.13 9.88 2.50
N ARG A 55 6.68 9.26 1.41
CA ARG A 55 5.39 8.59 1.36
C ARG A 55 5.51 7.25 0.67
N ASP A 56 4.89 6.23 1.25
CA ASP A 56 4.61 4.99 0.54
C ASP A 56 3.13 4.98 0.18
N ALA A 57 2.79 4.56 -1.03
CA ALA A 57 1.43 4.50 -1.51
C ALA A 57 1.12 3.13 -2.10
N ILE A 58 -0.13 2.72 -1.97
CA ILE A 58 -0.69 1.54 -2.63
C ILE A 58 -2.00 1.93 -3.29
N ARG A 59 -2.26 1.37 -4.45
CA ARG A 59 -3.55 1.39 -5.12
C ARG A 59 -3.85 -0.03 -5.57
N PHE A 60 -5.08 -0.49 -5.39
CA PHE A 60 -5.49 -1.78 -5.95
C PHE A 60 -6.96 -1.76 -6.35
N ARG A 61 -7.27 -2.56 -7.37
CA ARG A 61 -8.63 -2.80 -7.86
C ARG A 61 -9.14 -4.15 -7.37
N ASP A 62 -8.29 -5.16 -7.49
CA ASP A 62 -8.57 -6.54 -7.11
C ASP A 62 -7.30 -7.25 -6.62
N ALA A 63 -7.32 -8.58 -6.55
CA ALA A 63 -6.21 -9.38 -6.03
C ALA A 63 -4.99 -9.41 -6.98
N ASP A 64 -5.18 -9.15 -8.28
CA ASP A 64 -4.16 -9.30 -9.32
C ASP A 64 -3.75 -7.94 -9.93
N ASP A 65 -4.51 -6.88 -9.70
CA ASP A 65 -4.24 -5.50 -10.12
C ASP A 65 -3.96 -4.57 -8.91
N ALA A 66 -2.68 -4.46 -8.55
CA ALA A 66 -2.18 -3.52 -7.56
C ALA A 66 -0.90 -2.79 -8.03
N LEU A 67 -0.73 -1.57 -7.49
CA LEU A 67 0.41 -0.68 -7.68
C LEU A 67 0.92 -0.24 -6.30
N GLY A 68 2.20 -0.45 -6.03
CA GLY A 68 2.92 0.09 -4.89
C GLY A 68 3.93 1.15 -5.33
N LEU A 69 4.06 2.22 -4.56
CA LEU A 69 4.98 3.32 -4.82
C LEU A 69 5.72 3.72 -3.54
N ARG A 70 6.97 4.18 -3.71
CA ARG A 70 7.64 5.08 -2.76
C ARG A 70 7.92 6.40 -3.42
N LEU A 71 7.54 7.46 -2.74
CA LEU A 71 7.72 8.85 -3.13
C LEU A 71 8.68 9.52 -2.15
N ASP A 72 9.63 10.29 -2.68
CA ASP A 72 10.42 11.19 -1.85
C ASP A 72 9.60 12.42 -1.39
N ARG A 73 10.28 13.37 -0.75
CA ARG A 73 9.66 14.58 -0.18
C ARG A 73 9.05 15.49 -1.24
N ASP A 74 9.64 15.49 -2.43
CA ASP A 74 9.27 16.30 -3.58
C ASP A 74 8.31 15.54 -4.51
N THR A 75 7.76 14.41 -4.03
CA THR A 75 6.80 13.54 -4.72
C THR A 75 7.37 12.80 -5.93
N ALA A 76 8.70 12.69 -6.06
CA ALA A 76 9.31 11.89 -7.10
C ALA A 76 9.24 10.40 -6.74
N ILE A 77 8.89 9.56 -7.72
CA ILE A 77 8.84 8.10 -7.55
C ILE A 77 10.26 7.57 -7.46
N THR A 78 10.64 7.03 -6.31
CA THR A 78 11.97 6.43 -6.07
C THR A 78 11.94 4.90 -6.07
N TRP A 79 10.74 4.32 -5.98
CA TRP A 79 10.48 2.89 -6.13
C TRP A 79 9.03 2.69 -6.57
N GLU A 80 8.81 1.64 -7.35
CA GLU A 80 7.49 1.27 -7.85
C GLU A 80 7.49 -0.22 -8.18
N HIS A 81 6.37 -0.88 -7.88
CA HIS A 81 6.10 -2.27 -8.21
C HIS A 81 4.62 -2.44 -8.55
N THR A 82 4.33 -3.25 -9.56
CA THR A 82 2.97 -3.59 -10.00
C THR A 82 2.80 -5.10 -10.04
N GLY A 83 1.60 -5.58 -9.73
CA GLY A 83 1.30 -7.01 -9.75
C GLY A 83 0.18 -7.37 -8.78
N ALA A 84 0.19 -8.60 -8.30
CA ALA A 84 -0.78 -9.08 -7.33
C ALA A 84 -0.70 -8.29 -6.01
N LEU A 85 -1.86 -8.10 -5.37
CA LEU A 85 -1.96 -7.38 -4.10
C LEU A 85 -1.04 -7.97 -3.03
N ALA A 86 -0.96 -9.30 -2.96
CA ALA A 86 -0.10 -9.99 -2.00
C ALA A 86 1.39 -9.61 -2.19
N ASP A 87 1.85 -9.62 -3.43
CA ASP A 87 3.25 -9.33 -3.79
C ASP A 87 3.57 -7.85 -3.56
N VAL A 88 2.69 -6.95 -4.00
CA VAL A 88 2.84 -5.51 -3.79
C VAL A 88 2.88 -5.16 -2.30
N VAL A 89 2.01 -5.76 -1.48
CA VAL A 89 2.03 -5.56 -0.02
C VAL A 89 3.33 -6.09 0.58
N GLN A 90 3.79 -7.28 0.18
CA GLN A 90 5.03 -7.85 0.68
C GLN A 90 6.22 -6.95 0.36
N GLU A 91 6.34 -6.48 -0.87
CA GLU A 91 7.40 -5.58 -1.30
C GLU A 91 7.38 -4.24 -0.54
N LEU A 92 6.20 -3.65 -0.36
CA LEU A 92 6.03 -2.41 0.43
C LEU A 92 6.45 -2.58 1.89
N LEU A 93 6.14 -3.72 2.50
CA LEU A 93 6.54 -4.02 3.88
C LEU A 93 8.04 -4.36 3.99
N ALA A 94 8.64 -4.91 2.93
CA ALA A 94 10.06 -5.21 2.85
C ALA A 94 10.93 -3.96 2.63
N LEU A 95 10.35 -2.86 2.14
CA LEU A 95 11.08 -1.62 1.92
C LEU A 95 11.75 -1.13 3.22
N PRO A 96 13.07 -0.87 3.20
CA PRO A 96 13.76 -0.28 4.34
C PRO A 96 13.14 1.07 4.72
N HIS A 97 13.29 1.50 5.96
CA HIS A 97 12.98 2.87 6.36
C HIS A 97 13.62 3.87 5.37
N PRO A 98 12.94 4.95 4.93
CA PRO A 98 13.46 5.85 3.87
C PRO A 98 14.87 6.42 4.15
N ARG A 99 15.19 6.68 5.41
CA ARG A 99 16.53 7.12 5.85
C ARG A 99 17.60 6.02 5.89
N SER A 100 17.23 4.76 5.72
CA SER A 100 18.17 3.65 5.65
C SER A 100 19.13 3.85 4.48
N ARG A 101 20.39 3.42 4.63
CA ARG A 101 21.38 3.42 3.54
C ARG A 101 20.96 2.53 2.36
N LEU A 102 20.11 1.55 2.62
CA LEU A 102 19.63 0.57 1.64
C LEU A 102 18.27 0.97 1.04
N ALA A 103 17.71 2.12 1.41
CA ALA A 103 16.46 2.58 0.82
C ALA A 103 16.67 2.97 -0.66
N PRO A 104 15.70 2.67 -1.55
CA PRO A 104 15.67 3.25 -2.89
C PRO A 104 15.63 4.78 -2.82
N ARG A 105 16.47 5.44 -3.62
CA ARG A 105 16.65 6.91 -3.59
C ARG A 105 16.69 7.57 -4.96
N LEU A 106 16.90 6.79 -6.01
CA LEU A 106 16.97 7.35 -7.37
C LEU A 106 15.53 7.55 -7.85
N ALA A 107 15.17 8.80 -8.09
CA ALA A 107 13.93 9.12 -8.78
C ALA A 107 13.94 8.44 -10.16
N LYS A 108 12.87 7.70 -10.47
CA LYS A 108 12.62 7.18 -11.82
C LYS A 108 12.41 8.38 -12.76
N GLY A 109 13.46 8.77 -13.47
CA GLY A 109 13.38 9.75 -14.55
C GLY A 109 13.05 9.08 -15.88
N ARG A 110 12.42 9.80 -16.79
CA ARG A 110 12.42 9.43 -18.22
C ARG A 110 13.69 9.99 -18.85
N GLY A 111 14.47 9.13 -19.50
CA GLY A 111 15.54 9.58 -20.38
C GLY A 111 14.96 10.31 -21.61
N PRO A 112 15.77 11.12 -22.30
CA PRO A 112 15.34 11.71 -23.56
C PRO A 112 14.94 10.61 -24.55
N GLU A 113 13.89 10.86 -25.33
CA GLU A 113 13.58 10.00 -26.48
C GLU A 113 14.74 10.09 -27.47
N LEU A 114 15.37 8.94 -27.75
CA LEU A 114 16.32 8.84 -28.85
C LEU A 114 15.51 9.02 -30.14
N ARG A 115 15.64 10.19 -30.77
CA ARG A 115 15.16 10.45 -32.13
C ARG A 115 16.20 10.02 -33.15
#